data_AF-A0A3Q4I3G1-F1
#
_entry.id   AF-A0A3Q4I3G1-F1
#
_cell.length_a   1.000
_cell.length_b   1.000
_cell.length_c   1.000
_cell.angle_alpha   90.00
_cell.angle_beta   90.00
_cell.angle_gamma   90.00
#
_symmetry.space_group_name_H-M   'P 1'
#
loop_
_entity.id
_entity.type
_entity.pdbx_description
1 polymer ?
#
loop_
_entity_poly.entity_id
_entity_poly.type
_entity_poly.pdbx_seq_one_letter_code
_entity_poly.pdbx_strand_id
1 'polypeptide(L)'
;MPLVKRIIEPRYLCRGSLPDGVASELECVTNSTLAAVIKQLGGLSRHAEDIFGELFTEANSFYLRMNSLQERVDLLAVKVTQLDSTVEEVSLQDINMRKAFRSSTIQDQQVVSRSSIPNPALEMYQRCDKPPPLNILTAYRDDKKAGLKFYTDPSYFFSLWKEKMLQATENKRKEKRRQKVHPSIFIQPYSPTHPCIQPRSSISTLCTCLFHCLERFLNVASVTQFTANCTKSASASH
;
A
#
# COMPACT_ATOMS: atom_id res chain seq x y z
N MET A 1 5.66 7.24 -8.27
CA MET A 1 5.33 7.95 -9.51
C MET A 1 4.50 9.19 -9.15
N PRO A 2 4.98 10.42 -9.35
CA PRO A 2 4.20 11.60 -9.01
C PRO A 2 3.10 11.80 -10.07
N LEU A 3 1.86 11.51 -9.71
CA LEU A 3 0.71 11.86 -10.53
C LEU A 3 0.52 13.38 -10.42
N VAL A 4 0.49 14.08 -11.55
CA VAL A 4 0.14 15.51 -11.57
C VAL A 4 -1.31 15.61 -11.12
N LYS A 5 -1.53 16.03 -9.87
CA LYS A 5 -2.85 15.95 -9.25
C LYS A 5 -3.81 17.00 -9.80
N ARG A 6 -3.34 18.20 -10.15
CA ARG A 6 -4.22 19.36 -10.35
C ARG A 6 -3.76 20.17 -11.55
N ILE A 7 -4.59 20.24 -12.58
CA ILE A 7 -4.33 20.98 -13.83
C ILE A 7 -5.18 22.25 -13.81
N ILE A 8 -4.58 23.39 -14.14
CA ILE A 8 -5.29 24.67 -14.31
C ILE A 8 -5.52 24.88 -15.80
N GLU A 9 -6.78 25.11 -16.17
CA GLU A 9 -7.21 25.40 -17.54
C GLU A 9 -7.70 26.85 -17.65
N PRO A 10 -7.44 27.55 -18.77
CA PRO A 10 -6.66 27.13 -19.94
C PRO A 10 -5.15 27.20 -19.68
N ARG A 11 -4.36 26.28 -20.26
CA ARG A 11 -2.88 26.27 -20.08
C ARG A 11 -2.17 27.38 -20.86
N TYR A 12 -2.74 27.77 -22.00
CA TYR A 12 -2.21 28.81 -22.88
C TYR A 12 -3.19 29.98 -22.93
N LEU A 13 -2.70 31.19 -22.76
CA LEU A 13 -3.54 32.39 -22.66
C LEU A 13 -3.74 33.10 -24.01
N CYS A 14 -2.75 33.04 -24.91
CA CYS A 14 -2.70 33.89 -26.11
C CYS A 14 -2.33 33.11 -27.40
N ARG A 15 -2.71 31.83 -27.52
CA ARG A 15 -2.34 30.97 -28.67
C ARG A 15 -3.45 30.72 -29.69
N GLY A 16 -4.63 31.31 -29.48
CA GLY A 16 -5.77 31.17 -30.40
C GLY A 16 -5.70 32.15 -31.57
N SER A 17 -6.28 31.78 -32.70
CA SER A 17 -6.55 32.72 -33.80
C SER A 17 -7.61 33.73 -33.37
N LEU A 18 -7.48 34.97 -33.82
CA LEU A 18 -8.50 35.98 -33.62
C LEU A 18 -9.68 35.75 -34.57
N PRO A 19 -10.91 36.11 -34.16
CA PRO A 19 -12.05 36.10 -35.06
C PRO A 19 -11.92 37.20 -36.13
N ASP A 20 -12.47 36.95 -37.32
CA ASP A 20 -12.45 37.91 -38.43
C ASP A 20 -13.32 39.15 -38.12
N GLY A 21 -12.88 40.34 -38.56
CA GLY A 21 -13.66 41.58 -38.45
C GLY A 21 -13.54 42.32 -37.10
N VAL A 22 -12.52 42.01 -36.30
CA VAL A 22 -12.26 42.70 -35.02
C VAL A 22 -11.74 44.12 -35.27
N ALA A 23 -12.31 45.11 -34.57
CA ALA A 23 -11.93 46.51 -34.71
C ALA A 23 -10.50 46.82 -34.20
N SER A 24 -10.08 46.16 -33.10
CA SER A 24 -8.74 46.27 -32.51
C SER A 24 -8.24 44.90 -32.07
N GLU A 25 -7.32 44.32 -32.85
CA GLU A 25 -6.75 43.00 -32.57
C GLU A 25 -6.04 42.95 -31.21
N LEU A 26 -5.27 43.99 -30.88
CA LEU A 26 -4.52 44.06 -29.63
C LEU A 26 -5.43 44.10 -28.40
N GLU A 27 -6.52 44.87 -28.48
CA GLU A 27 -7.52 44.94 -27.42
C GLU A 27 -8.22 43.59 -27.25
N CYS A 28 -8.58 42.93 -28.35
CA CYS A 28 -9.21 41.62 -28.34
C CYS A 28 -8.30 40.55 -27.70
N VAL A 29 -7.01 40.50 -28.07
CA VAL A 29 -6.03 39.59 -27.46
C VAL A 29 -5.91 39.88 -25.97
N THR A 30 -5.78 41.15 -25.58
CA THR A 30 -5.57 41.54 -24.18
C THR A 30 -6.78 41.17 -23.33
N ASN A 31 -7.99 41.48 -23.79
CA ASN A 31 -9.22 41.13 -23.08
C ASN A 31 -9.42 39.61 -22.97
N SER A 32 -9.16 38.86 -24.06
CA SER A 32 -9.22 37.40 -24.05
C SER A 32 -8.20 36.78 -23.10
N THR A 33 -6.99 37.36 -23.05
CA THR A 33 -5.93 36.97 -22.13
C THR A 33 -6.33 37.21 -20.68
N LEU A 34 -6.87 38.39 -20.37
CA LEU A 34 -7.36 38.72 -19.02
C LEU A 34 -8.48 37.78 -18.59
N ALA A 35 -9.46 37.51 -19.46
CA ALA A 35 -10.52 36.55 -19.18
C ALA A 35 -9.97 35.13 -18.92
N ALA A 36 -8.96 34.71 -19.68
CA ALA A 36 -8.29 33.43 -19.48
C ALA A 36 -7.49 33.38 -18.16
N VAL A 37 -6.82 34.46 -17.76
CA VAL A 37 -6.16 34.59 -16.45
C VAL A 37 -7.18 34.49 -15.30
N ILE A 38 -8.33 35.17 -15.42
CA ILE A 38 -9.40 35.08 -14.42
C ILE A 38 -9.89 33.63 -14.27
N LYS A 39 -10.03 32.89 -15.39
CA LYS A 39 -10.36 31.46 -15.35
C LYS A 39 -9.27 30.63 -14.65
N GLN A 40 -7.99 30.91 -14.92
CA GLN A 40 -6.89 30.23 -14.24
C GLN A 40 -6.91 30.47 -12.72
N LEU A 41 -7.19 31.71 -12.29
CA LEU A 41 -7.32 32.05 -10.87
C LEU A 41 -8.49 31.32 -10.23
N GLY A 42 -9.64 31.21 -10.90
CA GLY A 42 -10.76 30.39 -10.42
C GLY A 42 -10.39 28.91 -10.27
N GLY A 43 -9.64 28.35 -11.22
CA GLY A 43 -9.11 26.98 -11.13
C GLY A 43 -8.12 26.81 -9.97
N LEU A 44 -7.26 27.80 -9.73
CA LEU A 44 -6.34 27.82 -8.59
C LEU A 44 -7.09 27.85 -7.25
N SER A 45 -8.11 28.70 -7.12
CA SER A 45 -8.94 28.80 -5.91
C SER A 45 -9.65 27.48 -5.60
N ARG A 46 -10.24 26.83 -6.62
CA ARG A 46 -10.84 25.49 -6.45
C ARG A 46 -9.81 24.46 -5.98
N HIS A 47 -8.61 24.44 -6.57
CA HIS A 47 -7.55 23.53 -6.15
C HIS A 47 -7.09 23.78 -4.72
N ALA A 48 -7.06 25.04 -4.28
CA ALA A 48 -6.75 25.40 -2.91
C ALA A 48 -7.84 24.92 -1.95
N GLU A 49 -9.12 25.12 -2.29
CA GLU A 49 -10.27 24.61 -1.53
C GLU A 49 -10.18 23.09 -1.35
N ASP A 50 -9.93 22.33 -2.41
CA ASP A 50 -9.79 20.88 -2.34
C ASP A 50 -8.65 20.45 -1.38
N ILE A 51 -7.50 21.12 -1.46
CA ILE A 51 -6.34 20.82 -0.59
C ILE A 51 -6.68 21.10 0.87
N PHE A 52 -7.23 22.27 1.16
CA PHE A 52 -7.56 22.65 2.53
C PHE A 52 -8.72 21.84 3.08
N GLY A 53 -9.68 21.42 2.25
CA GLY A 53 -10.77 20.51 2.62
C GLY A 53 -10.27 19.11 2.98
N GLU A 54 -9.35 18.55 2.20
CA GLU A 54 -8.68 17.26 2.50
C GLU A 54 -7.93 17.35 3.84
N LEU A 55 -7.13 18.41 4.04
CA LEU A 55 -6.39 18.62 5.28
C LEU A 55 -7.32 18.81 6.49
N PHE A 56 -8.39 19.59 6.33
CA PHE A 56 -9.37 19.83 7.38
C PHE A 56 -10.05 18.53 7.81
N THR A 57 -10.47 17.69 6.85
CA THR A 57 -11.13 16.42 7.13
C THR A 57 -10.23 15.48 7.93
N GLU A 58 -8.97 15.38 7.56
CA GLU A 58 -7.99 14.55 8.27
C GLU A 58 -7.68 15.11 9.66
N ALA A 59 -7.48 16.43 9.77
CA ALA A 59 -7.25 17.10 11.06
C ALA A 59 -8.44 16.95 12.01
N ASN A 60 -9.67 17.03 11.49
CA ASN A 60 -10.88 16.83 12.27
C ASN A 60 -11.01 15.37 12.75
N SER A 61 -10.70 14.40 11.89
CA SER A 61 -10.63 12.98 12.28
C SER A 61 -9.61 12.76 13.41
N PHE A 62 -8.43 13.37 13.28
CA PHE A 62 -7.40 13.35 14.33
C PHE A 62 -7.90 13.97 15.63
N TYR A 63 -8.53 15.15 15.56
CA TYR A 63 -9.08 15.86 16.72
C TYR A 63 -10.12 15.02 17.48
N LEU A 64 -11.07 14.39 16.78
CA LEU A 64 -12.06 13.52 17.42
C LEU A 64 -11.42 12.33 18.15
N ARG A 65 -10.42 11.71 17.53
CA ARG A 65 -9.66 10.61 18.15
C ARG A 65 -8.86 11.08 19.36
N MET A 66 -8.28 12.28 19.28
CA MET A 66 -7.53 12.90 20.38
C MET A 66 -8.42 13.15 21.58
N ASN A 67 -9.62 13.72 21.37
CA ASN A 67 -10.57 13.98 22.45
C ASN A 67 -11.01 12.69 23.16
N SER A 68 -11.35 11.65 22.38
CA SER A 68 -11.70 10.34 22.96
C SER A 68 -10.53 9.71 23.72
N LEU A 69 -9.30 9.90 23.24
CA LEU A 69 -8.11 9.43 23.94
C LEU A 69 -7.86 10.24 25.23
N GLN A 70 -8.04 11.55 25.20
CA GLN A 70 -7.84 12.43 26.35
C GLN A 70 -8.76 12.04 27.51
N GLU A 71 -10.06 11.88 27.24
CA GLU A 71 -11.02 11.44 28.27
C GLU A 71 -10.60 10.10 28.91
N ARG A 72 -10.12 9.16 28.09
CA ARG A 72 -9.64 7.86 28.60
C ARG A 72 -8.37 8.00 29.43
N VAL A 73 -7.47 8.91 29.07
CA VAL A 73 -6.25 9.20 29.84
C VAL A 73 -6.61 9.82 31.18
N ASP A 74 -7.54 10.78 31.22
CA ASP A 74 -7.97 11.44 32.45
C ASP A 74 -8.61 10.45 33.42
N LEU A 75 -9.52 9.61 32.91
CA LEU A 75 -10.14 8.54 33.71
C LEU A 75 -9.12 7.51 34.20
N LEU A 76 -8.15 7.15 33.36
CA LEU A 76 -7.09 6.22 33.74
C LEU A 76 -6.19 6.82 34.82
N ALA A 77 -5.86 8.12 34.73
CA ALA A 77 -5.04 8.81 35.72
C ALA A 77 -5.70 8.75 37.11
N VAL A 78 -7.01 9.04 37.19
CA VAL A 78 -7.77 8.92 38.45
C VAL A 78 -7.72 7.48 38.98
N LYS A 79 -8.00 6.49 38.13
CA LYS A 79 -7.96 5.07 38.53
C LYS A 79 -6.60 4.65 39.06
N VAL A 80 -5.52 5.04 38.38
CA VAL A 80 -4.15 4.72 38.79
C VAL A 80 -3.81 5.35 40.13
N THR A 81 -4.25 6.59 40.39
CA THR A 81 -4.01 7.25 41.70
C THR A 81 -4.80 6.64 42.86
N GLN A 82 -5.89 5.93 42.57
CA GLN A 82 -6.73 5.28 43.58
C GLN A 82 -6.32 3.81 43.84
N LEU A 83 -5.34 3.27 43.11
CA LEU A 83 -4.86 1.91 43.34
C LEU A 83 -4.11 1.83 44.67
N ASP A 84 -4.55 0.93 45.54
CA ASP A 84 -3.86 0.57 46.77
C ASP A 84 -3.23 -0.82 46.61
N SER A 85 -1.92 -0.85 46.38
CA SER A 85 -1.15 -2.07 46.17
C SER A 85 -1.01 -2.94 47.43
N THR A 86 -1.42 -2.45 48.61
CA THR A 86 -1.41 -3.23 49.86
C THR A 86 -2.64 -4.11 50.01
N VAL A 87 -3.72 -3.81 49.29
CA VAL A 87 -5.02 -4.52 49.35
C VAL A 87 -5.26 -5.39 48.12
N GLU A 88 -4.59 -5.13 47.00
CA GLU A 88 -4.83 -5.82 45.72
C GLU A 88 -4.12 -7.20 45.66
N GLU A 89 -4.86 -8.27 45.97
CA GLU A 89 -4.35 -9.64 45.89
C GLU A 89 -4.29 -10.17 44.44
N VAL A 90 -3.17 -10.81 44.08
CA VAL A 90 -2.98 -11.41 42.75
C VAL A 90 -3.61 -12.80 42.70
N SER A 91 -4.76 -12.92 42.04
CA SER A 91 -5.46 -14.21 41.87
C SER A 91 -4.87 -15.06 40.74
N LEU A 92 -4.37 -16.26 41.08
CA LEU A 92 -3.91 -17.26 40.10
C LEU A 92 -5.06 -17.86 39.28
N GLN A 93 -6.31 -17.78 39.75
CA GLN A 93 -7.49 -18.24 39.00
C GLN A 93 -7.76 -17.35 37.78
N ASP A 94 -7.50 -16.04 37.88
CA ASP A 94 -7.68 -15.10 36.77
C ASP A 94 -6.73 -15.39 35.60
N ILE A 95 -5.56 -15.98 35.86
CA ILE A 95 -4.56 -16.34 34.84
C ILE A 95 -5.09 -17.45 33.92
N ASN A 96 -5.84 -18.43 34.45
CA ASN A 96 -6.37 -19.54 33.67
C ASN A 96 -7.78 -19.27 33.12
N MET A 97 -8.56 -18.38 33.75
CA MET A 97 -9.95 -18.12 33.36
C MET A 97 -10.15 -16.87 32.52
N ARG A 98 -9.21 -15.91 32.51
CA ARG A 98 -9.29 -14.72 31.65
C ARG A 98 -8.44 -14.89 30.39
N LYS A 99 -8.97 -14.42 29.27
CA LYS A 99 -8.19 -14.32 28.03
C LYS A 99 -7.09 -13.27 28.22
N ALA A 100 -5.89 -13.58 27.77
CA ALA A 100 -4.77 -12.65 27.76
C ALA A 100 -5.11 -11.39 26.93
N PHE A 101 -4.56 -10.25 27.35
CA PHE A 101 -4.64 -9.00 26.60
C PHE A 101 -4.15 -9.18 25.16
N ARG A 102 -4.85 -8.57 24.20
CA ARG A 102 -4.46 -8.52 22.79
C ARG A 102 -4.48 -7.09 22.31
N SER A 103 -3.36 -6.65 21.74
CA SER A 103 -3.28 -5.38 21.03
C SER A 103 -3.96 -5.49 19.65
N SER A 104 -4.29 -4.33 19.06
CA SER A 104 -4.72 -4.28 17.66
C SER A 104 -3.62 -4.78 16.73
N THR A 105 -4.00 -5.57 15.72
CA THR A 105 -3.10 -6.09 14.67
C THR A 105 -3.64 -5.77 13.27
N ILE A 106 -4.41 -4.69 13.13
CA ILE A 106 -4.96 -4.24 11.85
C ILE A 106 -3.82 -3.86 10.91
N GLN A 107 -3.91 -4.28 9.64
CA GLN A 107 -2.94 -3.98 8.59
C GLN A 107 -3.67 -3.44 7.36
N ASP A 108 -3.24 -2.27 6.89
CA ASP A 108 -3.78 -1.68 5.68
C ASP A 108 -3.30 -2.44 4.44
N GLN A 109 -4.24 -2.81 3.59
CA GLN A 109 -4.00 -3.56 2.36
C GLN A 109 -4.79 -2.93 1.22
N GLN A 110 -4.45 -3.28 -0.04
CA GLN A 110 -5.16 -2.76 -1.23
C GLN A 110 -5.16 -1.22 -1.31
N VAL A 111 -4.04 -0.59 -0.94
CA VAL A 111 -3.89 0.88 -0.83
C VAL A 111 -4.05 1.64 -2.15
N VAL A 112 -4.00 0.95 -3.29
CA VAL A 112 -4.21 1.51 -4.65
C VAL A 112 -5.52 1.03 -5.27
N SER A 113 -6.51 0.68 -4.44
CA SER A 113 -7.84 0.28 -4.90
C SER A 113 -8.61 1.45 -5.50
N ARG A 114 -9.72 1.13 -6.17
CA ARG A 114 -10.55 2.16 -6.81
C ARG A 114 -11.16 3.14 -5.79
N SER A 115 -11.38 2.72 -4.55
CA SER A 115 -11.92 3.55 -3.48
C SER A 115 -10.89 4.51 -2.87
N SER A 116 -9.59 4.24 -3.03
CA SER A 116 -8.52 5.11 -2.52
C SER A 116 -8.01 6.11 -3.57
N ILE A 117 -8.66 6.20 -4.73
CA ILE A 117 -8.28 7.17 -5.76
C ILE A 117 -8.55 8.60 -5.27
N PRO A 118 -7.56 9.52 -5.32
CA PRO A 118 -7.78 10.91 -4.96
C PRO A 118 -8.79 11.58 -5.89
N ASN A 119 -9.62 12.49 -5.37
CA ASN A 119 -10.64 13.22 -6.15
C ASN A 119 -10.08 13.84 -7.44
N PRO A 120 -8.93 14.52 -7.45
CA PRO A 120 -8.42 15.11 -8.69
C PRO A 120 -8.05 14.07 -9.75
N ALA A 121 -7.52 12.91 -9.34
CA ALA A 121 -7.23 11.80 -10.25
C ALA A 121 -8.52 11.13 -10.75
N LEU A 122 -9.56 11.08 -9.92
CA LEU A 122 -10.88 10.58 -10.30
C LEU A 122 -11.54 11.47 -11.35
N GLU A 123 -11.48 12.79 -11.18
CA GLU A 123 -12.01 13.74 -12.17
C GLU A 123 -11.30 13.59 -13.52
N MET A 124 -9.97 13.47 -13.52
CA MET A 124 -9.21 13.22 -14.75
C MET A 124 -9.62 11.89 -15.39
N TYR A 125 -9.75 10.83 -14.58
CA TYR A 125 -10.19 9.52 -15.08
C TYR A 125 -11.59 9.59 -15.72
N GLN A 126 -12.52 10.37 -15.15
CA GLN A 126 -13.87 10.50 -15.67
C GLN A 126 -13.95 11.21 -17.03
N ARG A 127 -12.97 12.09 -17.32
CA ARG A 127 -12.84 12.76 -18.62
C ARG A 127 -12.20 11.88 -19.69
N CYS A 128 -11.52 10.80 -19.30
CA CYS A 128 -10.92 9.87 -20.25
C CYS A 128 -11.98 9.08 -21.02
N ASP A 129 -11.62 8.66 -22.24
CA ASP A 129 -12.46 7.81 -23.06
C ASP A 129 -12.76 6.48 -22.36
N LYS A 130 -14.04 6.11 -22.37
CA LYS A 130 -14.51 4.85 -21.79
C LYS A 130 -14.22 3.71 -22.77
N PRO A 131 -13.97 2.49 -22.27
CA PRO A 131 -13.80 1.34 -23.17
C PRO A 131 -15.10 1.09 -23.96
N PRO A 132 -15.02 0.47 -25.14
CA PRO A 132 -16.20 0.07 -25.90
C PRO A 132 -17.15 -0.77 -25.03
N PRO A 133 -18.49 -0.62 -25.19
CA PRO A 133 -19.48 -1.25 -24.32
C PRO A 133 -19.65 -2.75 -24.60
N LEU A 134 -18.57 -3.53 -24.57
CA LEU A 134 -18.54 -4.96 -24.90
C LEU A 134 -19.34 -5.83 -23.92
N ASN A 135 -19.73 -5.27 -22.77
CA ASN A 135 -20.59 -5.97 -21.82
C ASN A 135 -21.97 -6.31 -22.41
N ILE A 136 -22.47 -5.56 -23.41
CA ILE A 136 -23.74 -5.86 -24.10
C ILE A 136 -23.70 -7.21 -24.83
N LEU A 137 -22.51 -7.63 -25.27
CA LEU A 137 -22.30 -8.89 -26.00
C LEU A 137 -22.18 -10.09 -25.06
N THR A 138 -22.11 -9.87 -23.74
CA THR A 138 -21.89 -10.93 -22.75
C THR A 138 -23.00 -11.97 -22.76
N ALA A 139 -24.25 -11.57 -23.03
CA ALA A 139 -25.41 -12.47 -23.07
C ALA A 139 -25.34 -13.50 -24.21
N TYR A 140 -24.56 -13.23 -25.25
CA TYR A 140 -24.42 -14.08 -26.43
C TYR A 140 -23.20 -15.00 -26.37
N ARG A 141 -22.52 -15.08 -25.22
CA ARG A 141 -21.31 -15.90 -25.06
C ARG A 141 -21.61 -17.23 -24.39
N ASP A 142 -21.05 -18.30 -24.95
CA ASP A 142 -21.18 -19.66 -24.39
C ASP A 142 -20.38 -19.86 -23.09
N ASP A 143 -19.26 -19.15 -22.94
CA ASP A 143 -18.31 -19.31 -21.82
C ASP A 143 -18.73 -18.57 -20.53
N LYS A 144 -19.86 -17.84 -20.55
CA LYS A 144 -20.38 -17.01 -19.44
C LYS A 144 -19.37 -16.00 -18.89
N LYS A 145 -18.32 -15.66 -19.65
CA LYS A 145 -17.33 -14.67 -19.23
C LYS A 145 -17.76 -13.28 -19.69
N ALA A 146 -17.51 -12.26 -18.85
CA ALA A 146 -17.81 -10.87 -19.20
C ALA A 146 -17.04 -10.45 -20.46
N GLY A 147 -17.75 -9.96 -21.48
CA GLY A 147 -17.15 -9.59 -22.76
C GLY A 147 -16.05 -8.54 -22.61
N LEU A 148 -16.21 -7.59 -21.69
CA LEU A 148 -15.21 -6.55 -21.45
C LEU A 148 -13.88 -7.09 -20.92
N LYS A 149 -13.86 -8.23 -20.22
CA LYS A 149 -12.60 -8.83 -19.70
C LYS A 149 -11.66 -9.29 -20.80
N PHE A 150 -12.16 -9.52 -22.02
CA PHE A 150 -11.32 -9.82 -23.19
C PHE A 150 -10.63 -8.58 -23.77
N TYR A 151 -11.13 -7.39 -23.44
CA TYR A 151 -10.53 -6.11 -23.83
C TYR A 151 -9.67 -5.53 -22.71
N THR A 152 -10.18 -5.53 -21.47
CA THR A 152 -9.47 -5.04 -20.29
C THR A 152 -9.86 -5.83 -19.04
N ASP A 153 -8.88 -6.38 -18.33
CA ASP A 153 -9.07 -7.09 -17.06
C ASP A 153 -8.07 -6.60 -16.00
N PRO A 154 -8.48 -5.68 -15.11
CA PRO A 154 -7.63 -5.21 -14.01
C PRO A 154 -7.21 -6.32 -13.02
N SER A 155 -7.97 -7.41 -12.94
CA SER A 155 -7.70 -8.53 -12.03
C SER A 155 -6.69 -9.54 -12.57
N TYR A 156 -6.29 -9.40 -13.84
CA TYR A 156 -5.41 -10.34 -14.53
C TYR A 156 -4.07 -10.53 -13.81
N PHE A 157 -3.38 -9.43 -13.47
CA PHE A 157 -2.07 -9.48 -12.82
C PHE A 157 -2.11 -10.20 -11.47
N PHE A 158 -3.10 -9.89 -10.65
CA PHE A 158 -3.27 -10.54 -9.35
C PHE A 158 -3.59 -12.03 -9.50
N SER A 159 -4.45 -12.39 -10.45
CA SER A 159 -4.84 -13.78 -10.71
C SER A 159 -3.65 -14.62 -11.16
N LEU A 160 -2.86 -14.10 -12.11
CA LEU A 160 -1.64 -14.75 -12.60
C LEU A 160 -0.58 -14.90 -11.50
N TRP A 161 -0.39 -13.84 -10.70
CA TRP A 161 0.53 -13.88 -9.56
C TRP A 161 0.10 -14.93 -8.54
N LYS A 162 -1.18 -14.96 -8.16
CA LYS A 162 -1.74 -15.92 -7.20
C LYS A 162 -1.52 -17.36 -7.66
N GLU A 163 -1.82 -17.65 -8.92
CA GLU A 163 -1.61 -18.97 -9.53
C GLU A 163 -0.13 -19.39 -9.43
N LYS A 164 0.79 -18.50 -9.82
CA LYS A 164 2.24 -18.75 -9.76
C LYS A 164 2.72 -19.02 -8.33
N MET A 165 2.20 -18.28 -7.34
CA MET A 165 2.57 -18.47 -5.93
C MET A 165 2.07 -19.82 -5.37
N LEU A 166 0.85 -20.22 -5.71
CA LEU A 166 0.31 -21.53 -5.32
C LEU A 166 1.11 -22.66 -5.96
N GLN A 167 1.42 -22.55 -7.25
CA GLN A 167 2.24 -23.54 -7.96
C GLN A 167 3.65 -23.65 -7.37
N ALA A 168 4.30 -22.52 -7.07
CA ALA A 168 5.61 -22.50 -6.44
C ALA A 168 5.59 -23.15 -5.04
N THR A 169 4.52 -22.93 -4.27
CA THR A 169 4.33 -23.53 -2.95
C THR A 169 4.20 -25.04 -3.03
N GLU A 170 3.40 -25.54 -3.98
CA GLU A 170 3.20 -26.99 -4.18
C GLU A 170 4.47 -27.66 -4.72
N ASN A 171 5.19 -27.02 -5.65
CA ASN A 171 6.47 -27.53 -6.15
C ASN A 171 7.50 -27.63 -5.02
N LYS A 172 7.59 -26.61 -4.15
CA LYS A 172 8.48 -26.63 -2.97
C LYS A 172 8.10 -27.74 -1.98
N ARG A 173 6.81 -28.03 -1.83
CA ARG A 173 6.32 -29.15 -1.00
C ARG A 173 6.68 -30.51 -1.58
N LYS A 174 6.51 -30.70 -2.89
CA LYS A 174 6.88 -31.94 -3.60
C LYS A 174 8.38 -32.20 -3.58
N GLU A 175 9.18 -31.16 -3.79
CA GLU A 175 10.64 -31.25 -3.75
C GLU A 175 11.15 -31.68 -2.36
N LYS A 176 10.62 -31.10 -1.28
CA LYS A 176 10.90 -31.54 0.09
C LYS A 176 10.54 -33.01 0.34
N ARG A 177 9.49 -33.54 -0.30
CA ARG A 177 9.14 -34.96 -0.20
C ARG A 177 10.14 -35.84 -0.94
N ARG A 178 10.59 -35.43 -2.13
CA ARG A 178 11.60 -36.16 -2.92
C ARG A 178 12.95 -36.22 -2.20
N GLN A 179 13.41 -35.13 -1.61
CA GLN A 179 14.64 -35.08 -0.81
C GLN A 179 14.57 -35.98 0.44
N LYS A 180 13.39 -36.16 1.04
CA LYS A 180 13.17 -37.10 2.15
C LYS A 180 13.12 -38.57 1.75
N VAL A 181 12.92 -38.88 0.46
CA VAL A 181 12.94 -40.25 -0.08
C VAL A 181 14.34 -40.65 -0.55
N HIS A 182 15.25 -39.70 -0.69
CA HIS A 182 16.66 -39.91 -1.03
C HIS A 182 17.68 -39.96 0.15
N PRO A 183 17.37 -40.39 1.40
CA PRO A 183 18.40 -40.56 2.41
C PRO A 183 18.92 -42.00 2.43
N SER A 184 19.60 -42.48 1.37
CA SER A 184 20.47 -43.69 1.44
C SER A 184 20.97 -44.17 0.06
N ILE A 185 22.00 -43.54 -0.52
CA ILE A 185 23.07 -44.26 -1.23
C ILE A 185 24.36 -43.44 -1.05
N PHE A 186 24.97 -43.55 0.13
CA PHE A 186 26.41 -43.40 0.24
C PHE A 186 26.88 -44.54 1.15
N ILE A 187 27.25 -45.65 0.52
CA ILE A 187 27.94 -46.73 1.19
C ILE A 187 29.40 -46.28 1.30
N GLN A 188 29.87 -46.04 2.52
CA GLN A 188 31.28 -46.24 2.84
C GLN A 188 31.38 -47.26 3.98
N PRO A 189 32.28 -48.25 3.90
CA PRO A 189 32.39 -49.30 4.90
C PRO A 189 33.31 -48.82 6.03
N TYR A 190 32.92 -49.00 7.29
CA TYR A 190 33.84 -49.38 8.39
C TYR A 190 33.06 -49.77 9.66
N SER A 191 33.63 -50.74 10.36
CA SER A 191 33.13 -51.61 11.44
C SER A 191 32.85 -50.93 12.81
N PRO A 192 32.28 -51.63 13.82
CA PRO A 192 31.36 -51.09 14.82
C PRO A 192 31.97 -50.79 16.20
N THR A 193 31.40 -49.83 16.94
CA THR A 193 31.36 -49.81 18.42
C THR A 193 30.07 -49.14 18.93
N HIS A 194 29.40 -49.80 19.88
CA HIS A 194 28.24 -49.35 20.66
C HIS A 194 28.66 -48.41 21.83
N PRO A 195 27.75 -47.92 22.71
CA PRO A 195 26.60 -47.03 22.50
C PRO A 195 26.63 -45.83 23.48
N CYS A 196 25.89 -44.73 23.26
CA CYS A 196 25.26 -43.96 24.36
C CYS A 196 24.34 -42.81 23.90
N ILE A 197 23.07 -42.91 24.32
CA ILE A 197 22.26 -41.91 25.03
C ILE A 197 21.96 -40.54 24.34
N GLN A 198 20.68 -40.39 23.99
CA GLN A 198 19.88 -39.17 23.72
C GLN A 198 19.96 -38.13 24.88
N PRO A 199 19.70 -36.80 24.71
CA PRO A 199 18.41 -36.35 24.15
C PRO A 199 18.37 -35.06 23.29
N ARG A 200 17.31 -35.05 22.48
CA ARG A 200 16.59 -33.95 21.80
C ARG A 200 16.84 -32.52 22.31
N SER A 201 16.97 -31.59 21.35
CA SER A 201 16.16 -30.36 21.34
C SER A 201 15.85 -29.90 19.92
N SER A 202 14.56 -29.71 19.67
CA SER A 202 13.97 -29.11 18.46
C SER A 202 13.74 -27.63 18.78
N ILE A 203 14.28 -26.68 18.00
CA ILE A 203 13.86 -25.25 17.82
C ILE A 203 14.92 -24.53 16.94
N SER A 204 15.09 -24.90 15.67
CA SER A 204 15.99 -24.10 14.78
C SER A 204 15.48 -23.89 13.37
N THR A 205 14.61 -24.76 12.86
CA THR A 205 14.26 -24.72 11.42
C THR A 205 13.20 -23.69 11.05
N LEU A 206 12.52 -23.05 12.01
CA LEU A 206 11.53 -21.99 11.75
C LEU A 206 12.16 -20.60 11.64
N CYS A 207 13.32 -20.36 12.26
CA CYS A 207 13.93 -19.02 12.29
C CYS A 207 14.61 -18.65 10.95
N THR A 208 15.21 -19.63 10.27
CA THR A 208 15.91 -19.41 8.98
C THR A 208 14.96 -19.16 7.81
N CYS A 209 13.72 -19.68 7.85
CA CYS A 209 12.75 -19.45 6.76
C CYS A 209 12.12 -18.05 6.80
N LEU A 210 11.98 -17.45 7.98
CA LEU A 210 11.47 -16.07 8.10
C LEU A 210 12.53 -15.04 7.69
N PHE A 211 13.80 -15.26 8.04
CA PHE A 211 14.90 -14.36 7.65
C PHE A 211 15.08 -14.25 6.13
N HIS A 212 15.05 -15.37 5.39
CA HIS A 212 15.16 -15.33 3.93
C HIS A 212 13.92 -14.79 3.20
N CYS A 213 12.77 -14.75 3.87
CA CYS A 213 11.57 -14.16 3.29
C CYS A 213 11.59 -12.62 3.41
N LEU A 214 12.13 -12.09 4.51
CA LEU A 214 12.30 -10.65 4.70
C LEU A 214 13.41 -10.07 3.83
N GLU A 215 14.55 -10.77 3.67
CA GLU A 215 15.66 -10.33 2.81
C GLU A 215 15.26 -10.19 1.33
N ARG A 216 14.35 -11.05 0.84
CA ARG A 216 13.83 -10.96 -0.53
C ARG A 216 12.80 -9.84 -0.71
N PHE A 217 12.10 -9.45 0.35
CA PHE A 217 11.16 -8.33 0.29
C PHE A 217 11.87 -6.97 0.36
N LEU A 218 12.94 -6.86 1.15
CA LEU A 218 13.74 -5.63 1.27
C LEU A 218 14.63 -5.37 0.04
N ASN A 219 15.14 -6.42 -0.62
CA ASN A 219 15.97 -6.26 -1.83
C ASN A 219 15.22 -5.79 -3.09
N VAL A 220 13.88 -5.78 -3.09
CA VAL A 220 13.10 -5.21 -4.21
C VAL A 220 12.78 -3.72 -3.97
N ALA A 221 12.92 -3.23 -2.75
CA ALA A 221 12.61 -1.83 -2.40
C ALA A 221 13.84 -0.89 -2.37
N SER A 222 15.08 -1.38 -2.50
CA SER A 222 16.29 -0.57 -2.31
C SER A 222 17.22 -0.41 -3.53
N VAL A 223 16.86 -0.94 -4.72
CA VAL A 223 17.78 -0.92 -5.88
C VAL A 223 17.48 0.21 -6.87
N THR A 224 16.98 1.37 -6.43
CA THR A 224 16.88 2.52 -7.37
C THR A 224 17.07 3.93 -6.82
N GLN A 225 17.50 4.19 -5.57
CA GLN A 225 17.77 5.60 -5.21
C GLN A 225 18.63 5.98 -3.99
N PHE A 226 19.45 5.11 -3.37
CA PHE A 226 20.23 5.55 -2.18
C PHE A 226 21.75 5.28 -2.15
N THR A 227 22.35 4.73 -3.22
CA THR A 227 23.81 4.50 -3.30
C THR A 227 24.56 5.50 -4.20
N ALA A 228 24.07 6.74 -4.33
CA ALA A 228 24.76 7.77 -5.12
C ALA A 228 25.13 9.07 -4.36
N ASN A 229 24.73 9.27 -3.08
CA ASN A 229 24.95 10.55 -2.39
C ASN A 229 25.64 10.48 -1.00
N CYS A 230 26.30 9.38 -0.63
CA CYS A 230 27.04 9.32 0.67
C CYS A 230 28.53 8.92 0.58
N THR A 231 29.12 8.79 -0.61
CA THR A 231 30.56 8.50 -0.77
C THR A 231 31.37 9.65 -1.39
N LYS A 232 30.89 10.90 -1.29
CA LYS A 232 31.68 12.11 -1.61
C LYS A 232 31.92 13.07 -0.43
N SER A 233 31.60 12.68 0.81
CA SER A 233 31.77 13.54 2.00
C SER A 233 32.71 12.97 3.07
N ALA A 234 33.40 11.85 2.85
CA ALA A 234 34.27 11.23 3.87
C ALA A 234 35.72 11.00 3.39
N SER A 235 36.21 11.88 2.51
CA SER A 235 37.63 11.93 2.11
C SER A 235 38.08 13.38 1.93
N ALA A 236 37.91 14.19 2.98
CA ALA A 236 38.50 15.51 3.13
C ALA A 236 38.55 15.88 4.62
N SER A 237 39.22 15.06 5.43
CA SER A 237 39.61 15.39 6.82
C SER A 237 40.74 14.45 7.25
N HIS A 238 41.90 14.62 6.63
CA HIS A 238 43.21 14.48 7.26
C HIS A 238 44.19 15.36 6.50
#